data_AF-A0A0N0DAT5-F1
#
_entry.id   AF-A0A0N0DAT5-F1
#
_cell.length_a   1.000
_cell.length_b   1.000
_cell.length_c   1.000
_cell.angle_alpha   90.00
_cell.angle_beta   90.00
_cell.angle_gamma   90.00
#
_symmetry.space_group_name_H-M   'P 1'
#
loop_
_entity.id
_entity.type
_entity.pdbx_description
1 polymer ?
#
loop_
_entity_poly.entity_id
_entity_poly.type
_entity_poly.pdbx_seq_one_letter_code
_entity_poly.pdbx_strand_id
1 'polypeptide(L)' 'MSNAAGSTWFMHNKLKGDEAAFAAKYAIADSNKGDYAIHGGAIPIRVRGVEGIVAVVVVSGLKQDEDHGVIADVIKNNWN' A
#
# COMPACT_ATOMS: atom_id res chain seq x y z
N MET A 1 -3.77 9.30 12.83
CA MET A 1 -4.20 9.05 11.44
C MET A 1 -3.68 7.67 11.06
N SER A 2 -4.50 6.78 10.50
CA SER A 2 -4.03 5.42 10.20
C SER A 2 -3.24 5.40 8.89
N ASN A 3 -1.94 5.09 8.97
CA ASN A 3 -1.06 4.94 7.79
C ASN A 3 -1.48 3.76 6.88
N ALA A 4 -2.25 2.81 7.42
CA ALA A 4 -2.79 1.68 6.67
C ALA A 4 -3.79 2.12 5.56
N ALA A 5 -4.46 3.27 5.73
CA ALA A 5 -5.34 3.81 4.70
C ALA A 5 -4.54 4.26 3.47
N GLY A 6 -4.79 3.59 2.34
CA GLY A 6 -4.06 3.80 1.09
C GLY A 6 -2.78 2.97 0.92
N SER A 7 -2.52 2.01 1.81
CA SER A 7 -1.49 0.98 1.58
C SER A 7 -1.88 0.04 0.43
N THR A 8 -0.89 -0.62 -0.17
CA THR A 8 -1.18 -1.64 -1.21
C THR A 8 -1.90 -2.84 -0.63
N TRP A 9 -1.69 -3.17 0.65
CA TRP A 9 -2.46 -4.19 1.36
C TRP A 9 -3.93 -3.81 1.57
N PHE A 10 -4.21 -2.54 1.89
CA PHE A 10 -5.58 -2.05 1.91
C PHE A 10 -6.25 -2.18 0.55
N MET A 11 -5.54 -1.85 -0.53
CA MET A 11 -6.03 -2.01 -1.90
C MET A 11 -6.26 -3.47 -2.27
N HIS A 12 -5.34 -4.37 -1.88
CA HIS A 12 -5.49 -5.81 -1.99
C HIS A 12 -6.82 -6.26 -1.40
N ASN A 13 -7.05 -5.96 -0.12
CA ASN A 13 -8.22 -6.40 0.61
C ASN A 13 -9.51 -5.78 0.05
N LYS A 14 -9.47 -4.50 -0.33
CA LYS A 14 -10.60 -3.78 -0.91
C LYS A 14 -11.07 -4.40 -2.22
N LEU A 15 -10.14 -4.92 -3.02
CA LEU A 15 -10.42 -5.51 -4.34
C LEU A 15 -10.31 -7.04 -4.33
N LYS A 16 -10.08 -7.65 -3.17
CA LYS A 16 -9.87 -9.10 -2.99
C LYS A 16 -8.75 -9.65 -3.88
N GLY A 17 -7.70 -8.86 -4.10
CA GLY A 17 -6.59 -9.20 -5.00
C GLY A 17 -6.94 -9.21 -6.49
N ASP A 18 -8.11 -8.72 -6.89
CA ASP A 18 -8.54 -8.68 -8.29
C ASP A 18 -7.89 -7.50 -9.03
N GLU A 19 -6.80 -7.81 -9.75
CA GLU A 19 -6.05 -6.84 -10.55
C GLU A 19 -6.82 -6.38 -11.80
N ALA A 20 -7.72 -7.21 -12.34
CA ALA A 20 -8.55 -6.81 -13.47
C ALA A 20 -9.59 -5.77 -13.03
N ALA A 21 -10.24 -6.00 -11.89
CA ALA A 21 -11.14 -5.03 -11.27
C ALA A 21 -10.39 -3.76 -10.85
N PHE A 22 -9.15 -3.87 -10.37
CA PHE A 22 -8.29 -2.72 -10.09
C PHE A 22 -8.03 -1.89 -11.35
N ALA A 23 -7.51 -2.51 -12.41
CA ALA A 23 -7.20 -1.83 -13.66
C ALA A 23 -8.43 -1.16 -14.27
N ALA A 24 -9.57 -1.86 -14.30
CA ALA A 24 -10.83 -1.31 -14.80
C ALA A 24 -11.31 -0.11 -13.96
N LYS A 25 -11.24 -0.21 -12.63
CA LYS A 25 -11.71 0.84 -11.72
C LYS A 25 -10.87 2.12 -11.80
N TYR A 26 -9.57 1.99 -12.03
CA TYR A 26 -8.64 3.13 -12.07
C TYR A 26 -8.19 3.49 -13.49
N ALA A 27 -8.89 2.98 -14.51
CA ALA A 27 -8.62 3.26 -15.92
C ALA A 27 -7.15 3.03 -16.34
N ILE A 28 -6.55 1.95 -15.85
CA ILE A 28 -5.18 1.57 -16.19
C ILE A 28 -5.19 0.86 -17.55
N ALA A 29 -4.50 1.46 -18.52
CA ALA A 29 -4.34 0.87 -19.85
C ALA A 29 -3.56 -0.46 -19.77
N ASP A 30 -3.85 -1.39 -20.68
CA ASP A 30 -3.17 -2.69 -20.73
C ASP A 30 -1.65 -2.56 -20.85
N SER A 31 -1.16 -1.55 -21.57
CA SER A 31 0.26 -1.24 -21.72
C SER A 31 0.96 -0.88 -20.42
N ASN A 32 0.22 -0.45 -19.40
CA ASN A 32 0.77 0.10 -18.15
C ASN A 32 0.44 -0.79 -16.94
N LYS A 33 -0.19 -1.96 -17.13
CA LYS A 33 -0.56 -2.84 -16.00
C LYS A 33 0.63 -3.27 -15.15
N GLY A 34 1.81 -3.44 -15.75
CA GLY A 34 3.04 -3.80 -15.03
C GLY A 34 3.61 -2.69 -14.14
N ASP A 35 3.15 -1.45 -14.28
CA ASP A 35 3.63 -0.30 -13.50
C ASP A 35 2.94 -0.18 -12.13
N TYR A 36 1.89 -0.97 -11.87
CA TYR A 36 1.07 -0.89 -10.68
C TYR A 36 0.95 -2.25 -9.99
N ALA A 37 0.95 -2.25 -8.65
CA ALA A 37 0.74 -3.45 -7.85
C ALA A 37 -0.25 -3.17 -6.70
N ILE A 38 -1.09 -4.16 -6.42
CA ILE A 38 -1.97 -4.18 -5.24
C ILE A 38 -1.59 -5.34 -4.31
N HIS A 39 -0.33 -5.76 -4.32
CA HIS A 39 0.22 -6.71 -3.35
C HIS A 39 0.70 -5.97 -2.10
N GLY A 40 0.49 -6.56 -0.92
CA GLY A 40 0.99 -5.99 0.33
C GLY A 40 2.49 -5.74 0.28
N GLY A 41 2.93 -4.60 0.84
CA GLY A 41 4.34 -4.22 0.86
C GLY A 41 4.61 -2.71 0.76
N ALA A 42 3.61 -1.87 0.46
CA ALA A 42 3.79 -0.42 0.47
C ALA A 42 2.84 0.28 1.46
N ILE A 43 3.39 1.15 2.32
CA ILE A 43 2.63 1.97 3.27
C ILE A 43 2.99 3.45 3.13
N PRO A 44 2.01 4.34 2.90
CA PRO A 44 2.24 5.79 2.89
C PRO A 44 2.52 6.32 4.31
N ILE A 45 3.53 7.19 4.41
CA ILE A 45 3.92 7.85 5.66
C ILE A 45 3.29 9.24 5.74
N ARG A 46 2.60 9.50 6.85
CA ARG A 46 1.98 10.79 7.17
C ARG A 46 2.55 11.33 8.48
N VAL A 47 2.84 12.63 8.50
CA VAL A 47 3.39 13.33 9.66
C VAL A 47 2.33 14.29 10.20
N ARG A 48 2.17 14.30 11.52
CA ARG A 48 1.20 15.18 12.19
C ARG A 48 1.52 16.65 11.90
N GLY A 49 0.52 17.42 11.48
CA GLY A 49 0.69 18.84 11.13
C GLY A 49 1.27 19.09 9.74
N VAL A 50 1.55 18.05 8.95
CA VAL A 50 1.95 18.15 7.55
C VAL A 50 0.80 17.69 6.67
N GLU A 51 0.42 18.50 5.69
CA GLU A 51 -0.58 18.12 4.71
C GLU A 51 0.00 17.12 3.69
N GLY A 52 -0.74 16.05 3.42
CA GLY A 52 -0.39 15.05 2.41
C GLY A 52 0.49 13.90 2.90
N ILE A 53 0.95 13.10 1.94
CA ILE A 53 1.88 11.99 2.14
C ILE A 53 3.29 12.54 1.96
N VAL A 54 4.18 12.29 2.92
CA VAL A 54 5.56 12.79 2.88
C VAL A 54 6.55 11.78 2.28
N ALA A 55 6.21 10.49 2.35
CA ALA A 55 7.03 9.39 1.85
C ALA A 55 6.20 8.11 1.71
N VAL A 56 6.78 7.09 1.06
CA VAL A 56 6.23 5.73 1.01
C VAL A 56 7.36 4.76 1.37
N VAL A 57 7.09 3.84 2.30
CA VAL A 57 7.98 2.71 2.58
C VAL A 57 7.52 1.52 1.76
N VAL A 58 8.47 0.85 1.10
CA VAL A 58 8.24 -0.35 0.29
C VAL A 58 9.12 -1.49 0.79
N VAL A 59 8.51 -2.64 1.04
CA VAL A 59 9.16 -3.92 1.35
C VAL A 59 8.61 -4.95 0.35
N SER A 60 9.49 -5.82 -0.12
CA SER A 60 9.16 -6.88 -1.07
C SER A 60 10.08 -8.07 -0.82
N GLY A 61 9.54 -9.27 -0.91
CA GLY A 61 10.30 -10.52 -0.89
C GLY A 61 9.84 -11.53 0.16
N LEU A 62 8.88 -11.16 1.02
CA LEU A 62 8.19 -12.08 1.94
C LEU A 62 6.84 -12.49 1.36
N LYS A 63 5.98 -13.12 2.17
CA LYS A 63 4.56 -13.20 1.82
C LYS A 63 3.96 -11.79 1.92
N GLN A 64 3.02 -11.44 1.03
CA GLN A 64 2.51 -10.08 0.92
C GLN A 64 1.89 -9.51 2.21
N ASP A 65 1.30 -10.36 3.06
CA ASP A 65 0.77 -9.98 4.37
C ASP A 65 1.90 -9.69 5.36
N GLU A 66 3.01 -10.43 5.27
CA GLU A 66 4.25 -10.21 6.03
C GLU A 66 4.97 -8.94 5.56
N ASP A 67 5.08 -8.70 4.24
CA ASP A 67 5.66 -7.48 3.66
C ASP A 67 4.95 -6.21 4.19
N HIS A 68 3.61 -6.25 4.29
CA HIS A 68 2.85 -5.20 4.95
C HIS A 68 3.08 -5.16 6.47
N GLY A 69 3.05 -6.33 7.11
CA GLY A 69 3.15 -6.51 8.55
C GLY A 69 4.43 -5.91 9.13
N VAL A 70 5.58 -6.17 8.51
CA VAL A 70 6.88 -5.63 8.96
C VAL A 70 6.85 -4.09 9.04
N ILE A 71 6.30 -3.42 8.02
CA ILE A 71 6.22 -1.95 8.02
C ILE A 71 5.21 -1.46 9.07
N ALA A 72 4.03 -2.09 9.13
CA ALA A 72 2.97 -1.71 10.05
C ALA A 72 3.41 -1.83 11.52
N ASP A 73 4.11 -2.91 11.86
CA ASP A 73 4.64 -3.15 13.21
C ASP A 73 5.72 -2.14 13.58
N VAL A 74 6.65 -1.83 12.67
CA VAL A 74 7.68 -0.80 12.90
C VAL A 74 7.03 0.56 13.17
N ILE A 75 6.05 0.98 12.36
CA ILE A 75 5.33 2.25 12.59
C ILE A 75 4.62 2.21 13.94
N LYS A 76 3.86 1.14 14.22
CA LYS A 76 3.11 1.02 15.47
C LYS A 76 4.00 1.10 16.71
N ASN A 77 5.19 0.54 16.66
CA ASN A 77 6.10 0.44 17.81
C ASN A 77 7.03 1.65 17.97
N ASN A 78 7.19 2.49 16.93
CA ASN A 78 8.18 3.58 16.94
C ASN A 78 7.60 4.97 16.63
N TRP A 79 6.31 5.07 16.30
CA TRP A 79 5.70 6.33 15.85
C TRP A 79 4.61 6.81 16.83
N ASN A 80 4.93 7.86 17.60
CA ASN A 80 4.06 8.50 18.60
C ASN A 80 3.22 9.66 18.03
#